data_AF-A0A0V1LR11-F1
#
_entry.id   AF-A0A0V1LR11-F1
#
_cell.length_a   1.000
_cell.length_b   1.000
_cell.length_c   1.000
_cell.angle_alpha   90.00
_cell.angle_beta   90.00
_cell.angle_gamma   90.00
#
_symmetry.space_group_name_H-M   'P 1'
#
loop_
_entity.id
_entity.type
_entity.pdbx_description
1 polymer ?
#
loop_
_entity_poly.entity_id
_entity_poly.type
_entity_poly.pdbx_seq_one_letter_code
_entity_poly.pdbx_strand_id
1 'polypeptide(L)'
;MVQEGNEKSGHEKVEGQKKTGGQPFSKNQPIGRVHVMRFSRARMFAKRCVYKYLKPKKIVPKLRDPVSIYKIKPVGGENNGKERKVLVKKPPKLVSVVKRRKKPKLSKNKFFKNHPKKLKPSLTPGTIVILLAGRHKGKRAVFLKQLGSGLLLITGPHKLNGCPLRRINQIYVIGTKTKLNIKDVEIPDHLNDSYFKRIKQKKRINPEADIFVTKKKKYVVSEQRKKDQKTVDSMVLNAIRSSEDKKYLFGYLGSNFGLRKGDCPHKMVF
;
A
#
# COMPACT_ATOMS: atom_id res chain seq x y z
N MET A 1 -9.18 -56.28 46.51
CA MET A 1 -9.79 -55.16 45.78
C MET A 1 -8.78 -54.72 44.72
N VAL A 2 -8.74 -55.39 43.57
CA VAL A 2 -9.50 -55.05 42.33
C VAL A 2 -9.26 -53.57 42.00
N GLN A 3 -8.25 -53.27 41.15
CA GLN A 3 -8.40 -52.85 39.73
C GLN A 3 -9.37 -51.65 39.61
N GLU A 4 -9.03 -50.51 39.01
CA GLU A 4 -8.48 -50.30 37.67
C GLU A 4 -7.82 -48.92 37.57
N GLY A 5 -6.75 -48.86 36.77
CA GLY A 5 -6.19 -47.60 36.30
C GLY A 5 -7.12 -46.96 35.28
N ASN A 6 -7.28 -45.65 35.36
CA ASN A 6 -7.98 -44.90 34.33
C ASN A 6 -6.93 -44.21 33.44
N GLU A 7 -6.70 -44.85 32.30
CA GLU A 7 -5.78 -44.42 31.26
C GLU A 7 -6.19 -43.05 30.69
N LYS A 8 -5.19 -42.17 30.62
CA LYS A 8 -5.25 -40.95 29.82
C LYS A 8 -5.35 -41.35 28.34
N SER A 9 -6.55 -41.34 27.78
CA SER A 9 -6.78 -41.41 26.34
C SER A 9 -7.22 -40.03 25.82
N GLY A 10 -6.73 -39.71 24.62
CA GLY A 10 -6.57 -38.36 24.14
C GLY A 10 -7.87 -37.64 23.75
N HIS A 11 -7.77 -36.31 23.76
CA HIS A 11 -7.96 -35.59 22.51
C HIS A 11 -7.20 -34.27 22.55
N GLU A 12 -6.03 -34.26 21.93
CA GLU A 12 -5.40 -33.03 21.44
C GLU A 12 -6.42 -32.29 20.59
N LYS A 13 -6.75 -31.06 20.99
CA LYS A 13 -7.39 -30.09 20.11
C LYS A 13 -6.37 -29.73 19.04
N VAL A 14 -6.39 -30.46 17.93
CA VAL A 14 -5.81 -29.98 16.68
C VAL A 14 -6.58 -28.71 16.34
N GLU A 15 -5.96 -27.56 16.61
CA GLU A 15 -6.39 -26.28 16.08
C GLU A 15 -6.31 -26.38 14.56
N GLY A 16 -7.44 -26.77 13.97
CA GLY A 16 -7.63 -26.77 12.53
C GLY A 16 -7.34 -25.36 12.03
N GLN A 17 -6.19 -25.21 11.37
CA GLN A 17 -5.85 -24.03 10.60
C GLN A 17 -7.08 -23.67 9.76
N LYS A 18 -7.68 -22.50 10.06
CA LYS A 18 -8.68 -21.91 9.18
C LYS A 18 -8.00 -21.74 7.82
N LYS A 19 -8.25 -22.67 6.90
CA LYS A 19 -7.91 -22.51 5.49
C LYS A 19 -8.45 -21.16 5.11
N THR A 20 -7.55 -20.22 4.87
CA THR A 20 -7.86 -18.92 4.31
C THR A 20 -8.50 -19.22 2.96
N GLY A 21 -9.82 -19.21 2.92
CA GLY A 21 -10.58 -19.53 1.72
C GLY A 21 -10.07 -18.63 0.60
N GLY A 22 -9.33 -19.21 -0.34
CA GLY A 22 -8.91 -18.51 -1.54
C GLY A 22 -10.14 -17.85 -2.16
N GLN A 23 -9.97 -16.63 -2.67
CA GLN A 23 -11.06 -15.94 -3.35
C GLN A 23 -11.70 -16.91 -4.34
N PRO A 24 -13.04 -17.05 -4.34
CA PRO A 24 -13.69 -18.01 -5.22
C PRO A 24 -13.33 -17.66 -6.65
N PHE A 25 -12.53 -18.52 -7.29
CA PHE A 25 -12.19 -18.34 -8.69
C PHE A 25 -13.48 -18.30 -9.49
N SER A 26 -13.71 -17.19 -10.19
CA SER A 26 -14.86 -17.04 -11.05
C SER A 26 -14.88 -18.17 -12.09
N LYS A 27 -15.92 -19.01 -12.07
CA LYS A 27 -16.16 -20.07 -13.07
C LYS A 27 -16.27 -19.55 -14.52
N ASN A 28 -16.34 -18.23 -14.71
CA ASN A 28 -16.33 -17.56 -16.00
C ASN A 28 -15.18 -16.55 -16.05
N GLN A 29 -14.26 -16.72 -17.00
CA GLN A 29 -13.15 -15.79 -17.21
C GLN A 29 -13.51 -14.82 -18.35
N PRO A 30 -13.07 -13.54 -18.32
CA PRO A 30 -13.28 -12.62 -19.42
C PRO A 30 -12.51 -13.05 -20.68
N ILE A 31 -13.07 -12.76 -21.86
CA ILE A 31 -12.37 -12.87 -23.15
C ILE A 31 -11.61 -11.56 -23.36
N GLY A 32 -10.29 -11.61 -23.23
CA GLY A 32 -9.42 -10.44 -23.42
C GLY A 32 -9.61 -9.34 -22.37
N ARG A 33 -9.39 -8.08 -22.77
CA ARG A 33 -9.51 -6.89 -21.88
C ARG A 33 -10.92 -6.32 -21.80
N VAL A 34 -11.85 -6.81 -22.62
CA VAL A 34 -13.24 -6.33 -22.64
C VAL A 34 -14.03 -7.12 -21.60
N HIS A 35 -15.00 -6.49 -20.93
CA HIS A 35 -15.85 -7.13 -19.90
C HIS A 35 -16.84 -8.17 -20.48
N VAL A 36 -16.51 -8.77 -21.63
CA VAL A 36 -17.26 -9.86 -22.25
C VAL A 36 -16.73 -11.16 -21.66
N MET A 37 -17.62 -11.97 -21.11
CA MET A 37 -17.24 -13.21 -20.43
C MET A 37 -17.19 -14.39 -21.41
N ARG A 38 -16.31 -15.37 -21.14
CA ARG A 38 -16.08 -16.55 -22.00
C ARG A 38 -17.33 -17.40 -22.24
N PHE A 39 -18.17 -17.54 -21.23
CA PHE A 39 -19.42 -18.30 -21.32
C PHE A 39 -20.65 -17.39 -21.25
N SER A 40 -21.68 -17.75 -22.03
CA SER A 40 -22.99 -17.11 -22.00
C SER A 40 -23.72 -17.34 -20.67
N ARG A 41 -24.76 -16.54 -20.40
CA ARG A 41 -25.57 -16.64 -19.18
C ARG A 41 -26.20 -18.03 -19.00
N ALA A 42 -26.77 -18.62 -20.06
CA ALA A 42 -27.39 -19.94 -20.02
C ALA A 42 -26.38 -21.04 -19.67
N ARG A 43 -25.21 -21.03 -20.32
CA ARG A 43 -24.13 -22.00 -20.03
C ARG A 43 -23.61 -21.85 -18.60
N MET A 44 -23.57 -20.62 -18.08
CA MET A 44 -23.22 -20.36 -16.68
C MET A 44 -24.29 -20.82 -15.69
N PHE A 45 -25.57 -20.72 -16.03
CA PHE A 45 -26.68 -21.23 -15.23
C PHE A 45 -26.55 -22.75 -15.04
N ALA A 46 -26.28 -23.48 -16.13
CA ALA A 46 -26.02 -24.92 -16.10
C ALA A 46 -24.73 -25.26 -15.32
N LYS A 47 -23.59 -24.61 -15.61
CA LYS A 47 -22.30 -24.86 -14.93
C LYS A 47 -22.29 -24.52 -13.43
N ARG A 48 -23.11 -23.57 -12.99
CA ARG A 48 -23.29 -23.26 -11.57
C ARG A 48 -24.35 -24.15 -10.92
N CYS A 49 -24.99 -25.01 -11.68
CA CYS A 49 -26.10 -25.85 -11.26
C CYS A 49 -27.17 -25.04 -10.51
N VAL A 50 -27.42 -23.80 -10.93
CA VAL A 50 -28.27 -22.85 -10.19
C VAL A 50 -29.66 -23.45 -10.02
N TYR A 51 -30.15 -24.18 -11.03
CA TYR A 51 -31.40 -24.94 -11.02
C TYR A 51 -31.57 -25.85 -9.79
N LYS A 52 -30.50 -26.47 -9.26
CA LYS A 52 -30.58 -27.33 -8.06
C LYS A 52 -30.85 -26.55 -6.78
N TYR A 53 -30.56 -25.24 -6.79
CA TYR A 53 -30.67 -24.34 -5.65
C TYR A 53 -31.73 -23.25 -5.84
N LEU A 54 -32.52 -23.29 -6.93
CA LEU A 54 -33.74 -22.51 -7.11
C LEU A 54 -34.84 -23.07 -6.21
N LYS A 55 -34.62 -23.06 -4.90
CA LYS A 55 -35.72 -23.23 -3.94
C LYS A 55 -36.32 -21.85 -3.69
N PRO A 56 -37.66 -21.67 -3.74
CA PRO A 56 -38.29 -20.42 -3.36
C PRO A 56 -37.99 -20.17 -1.87
N LYS A 57 -36.98 -19.34 -1.61
CA LYS A 57 -36.66 -18.94 -0.25
C LYS A 57 -37.70 -17.91 0.15
N LYS A 58 -38.58 -18.22 1.12
CA LYS A 58 -39.36 -17.19 1.82
C LYS A 58 -38.36 -16.21 2.42
N ILE A 59 -38.17 -15.06 1.78
CA ILE A 59 -37.32 -13.99 2.31
C ILE A 59 -38.14 -13.35 3.42
N VAL A 60 -38.03 -13.90 4.63
CA VAL A 60 -38.54 -13.19 5.81
C VAL A 60 -37.69 -11.92 5.91
N PRO A 61 -38.29 -10.72 5.81
CA PRO A 61 -37.53 -9.50 5.93
C PRO A 61 -36.85 -9.52 7.30
N LYS A 62 -35.52 -9.52 7.29
CA LYS A 62 -34.72 -9.47 8.51
C LYS A 62 -34.89 -8.07 9.08
N LEU A 63 -35.92 -7.88 9.90
CA LEU A 63 -36.11 -6.66 10.70
C LEU A 63 -34.84 -6.51 11.53
N ARG A 64 -34.12 -5.41 11.30
CA ARG A 64 -32.96 -5.09 12.12
C ARG A 64 -33.50 -4.68 13.48
N ASP A 65 -32.89 -5.19 14.54
CA ASP A 65 -33.21 -4.72 15.89
C ASP A 65 -33.10 -3.19 15.92
N PRO A 66 -34.09 -2.48 16.48
CA PRO A 66 -34.08 -1.03 16.52
C PRO A 66 -32.86 -0.57 17.33
N VAL A 67 -31.93 0.12 16.66
CA VAL A 67 -30.79 0.75 17.36
C VAL A 67 -31.36 1.84 18.26
N SER A 68 -31.19 1.69 19.58
CA SER A 68 -31.70 2.67 20.54
C SER A 68 -31.05 4.03 20.32
N ILE A 69 -31.88 5.06 20.20
CA ILE A 69 -31.45 6.46 19.99
C ILE A 69 -30.86 7.03 21.30
N TYR A 70 -31.23 6.43 22.43
CA TYR A 70 -30.86 6.84 23.77
C TYR A 70 -29.90 5.83 24.41
N LYS A 71 -28.88 6.36 25.09
CA LYS A 71 -28.06 5.62 26.06
C LYS A 71 -28.54 6.00 27.46
N ILE A 72 -28.91 5.00 28.25
CA ILE A 72 -29.19 5.16 29.67
C ILE A 72 -27.85 5.39 30.38
N LYS A 73 -27.76 6.46 31.16
CA LYS A 73 -26.61 6.77 32.00
C LYS A 73 -27.03 6.79 33.46
N PRO A 74 -26.33 6.10 34.36
CA PRO A 74 -26.59 6.24 35.79
C PRO A 74 -26.29 7.66 36.23
N VAL A 75 -27.11 8.19 37.14
CA VAL A 75 -26.98 9.51 37.73
C VAL A 75 -26.93 9.36 39.24
N GLY A 76 -25.92 9.96 39.87
CA GLY A 76 -25.73 9.93 41.32
C GLY A 76 -26.66 10.89 42.08
N GLY A 77 -26.89 10.57 43.35
CA GLY A 77 -27.72 11.32 44.30
C GLY A 77 -29.02 10.59 44.65
N GLU A 78 -29.32 10.51 45.94
CA GLU A 78 -30.44 9.73 46.50
C GLU A 78 -31.81 10.13 45.93
N ASN A 79 -31.99 11.42 45.61
CA ASN A 79 -33.25 11.97 45.07
C ASN A 79 -33.24 12.21 43.55
N ASN A 80 -32.24 11.71 42.81
CA ASN A 80 -32.02 12.06 41.39
C ASN A 80 -32.44 10.95 40.39
N GLY A 81 -33.18 9.95 40.84
CA GLY A 81 -33.85 8.97 39.97
C GLY A 81 -32.97 7.87 39.36
N LYS A 82 -31.74 7.69 39.85
CA LYS A 82 -30.73 6.64 39.48
C LYS A 82 -30.28 6.61 38.01
N GLU A 83 -31.11 6.95 37.02
CA GLU A 83 -30.78 6.87 35.59
C GLU A 83 -31.36 8.04 34.75
N ARG A 84 -30.64 8.45 33.71
CA ARG A 84 -31.14 9.40 32.68
C ARG A 84 -30.94 8.87 31.27
N LYS A 85 -31.97 9.02 30.43
CA LYS A 85 -31.91 8.73 28.98
C LYS A 85 -31.23 9.87 28.25
N VAL A 86 -30.04 9.64 27.69
CA VAL A 86 -29.27 10.64 26.94
C VAL A 86 -29.15 10.24 25.48
N LEU A 87 -29.43 11.15 24.55
CA LEU A 87 -29.23 10.92 23.11
C LEU A 87 -27.78 10.52 22.81
N VAL A 88 -27.59 9.47 22.02
CA VAL A 88 -26.25 8.98 21.61
C VAL A 88 -25.53 10.02 20.74
N LYS A 89 -26.26 10.75 19.88
CA LYS A 89 -25.73 11.85 19.06
C LYS A 89 -26.62 13.08 19.27
N LYS A 90 -26.10 14.09 19.97
CA LYS A 90 -26.79 15.37 20.15
C LYS A 90 -26.79 16.15 18.82
N PRO A 91 -27.91 16.79 18.43
CA PRO A 91 -27.93 17.63 17.24
C PRO A 91 -27.05 18.88 17.44
N PRO A 92 -26.56 19.50 16.35
CA PRO A 92 -25.83 20.75 16.44
C PRO A 92 -26.73 21.86 16.98
N LYS A 93 -26.18 22.75 17.82
CA LYS A 93 -26.92 23.91 18.36
C LYS A 93 -27.21 24.97 17.29
N LEU A 94 -26.31 25.11 16.31
CA LEU A 94 -26.40 26.08 15.22
C LEU A 94 -26.66 25.34 13.91
N VAL A 95 -27.57 25.88 13.09
CA VAL A 95 -27.86 25.40 11.74
C VAL A 95 -27.49 26.47 10.72
N SER A 96 -26.98 26.06 9.56
CA SER A 96 -26.68 26.99 8.47
C SER A 96 -27.97 27.44 7.78
N VAL A 97 -28.16 28.75 7.59
CA VAL A 97 -29.30 29.32 6.84
C VAL A 97 -29.31 28.79 5.39
N VAL A 98 -28.14 28.71 4.77
CA VAL A 98 -27.99 28.20 3.40
C VAL A 98 -27.67 26.71 3.39
N LYS A 99 -28.58 25.90 2.84
CA LYS A 99 -28.37 24.46 2.64
C LYS A 99 -27.54 24.23 1.38
N ARG A 100 -26.31 23.72 1.54
CA ARG A 100 -25.48 23.31 0.38
C ARG A 100 -26.11 22.09 -0.31
N ARG A 101 -26.25 22.14 -1.64
CA ARG A 101 -26.73 21.01 -2.44
C ARG A 101 -25.83 19.77 -2.21
N LYS A 102 -26.45 18.61 -2.02
CA LYS A 102 -25.71 17.34 -1.85
C LYS A 102 -25.04 16.97 -3.17
N LYS A 103 -23.73 16.67 -3.13
CA LYS A 103 -22.99 16.17 -4.29
C LYS A 103 -23.45 14.74 -4.63
N PRO A 104 -23.47 14.35 -5.92
CA PRO A 104 -23.77 12.98 -6.33
C PRO A 104 -22.74 12.00 -5.74
N LYS A 105 -23.19 10.77 -5.45
CA LYS A 105 -22.31 9.71 -4.93
C LYS A 105 -21.34 9.28 -6.04
N LEU A 106 -20.04 9.45 -5.82
CA LEU A 106 -19.01 8.94 -6.72
C LEU A 106 -18.86 7.42 -6.54
N SER A 107 -18.57 6.71 -7.63
CA SER A 107 -18.18 5.30 -7.58
C SER A 107 -16.94 5.11 -6.71
N LYS A 108 -16.91 4.03 -5.91
CA LYS A 108 -15.78 3.68 -5.04
C LYS A 108 -14.47 3.52 -5.83
N ASN A 109 -14.53 3.15 -7.10
CA ASN A 109 -13.33 2.95 -7.93
C ASN A 109 -12.67 4.27 -8.34
N LYS A 110 -13.31 5.42 -8.11
CA LYS A 110 -12.74 6.74 -8.42
C LYS A 110 -11.72 7.22 -7.39
N PHE A 111 -11.69 6.65 -6.18
CA PHE A 111 -10.72 7.02 -5.16
C PHE A 111 -9.32 6.48 -5.48
N PHE A 112 -8.29 7.31 -5.32
CA PHE A 112 -6.89 6.97 -5.64
C PHE A 112 -6.41 5.65 -5.01
N LYS A 113 -6.85 5.36 -3.77
CA LYS A 113 -6.51 4.11 -3.07
C LYS A 113 -6.96 2.85 -3.82
N ASN A 114 -8.00 2.95 -4.65
CA ASN A 114 -8.59 1.84 -5.39
C ASN A 114 -8.15 1.81 -6.87
N HIS A 115 -7.34 2.77 -7.32
CA HIS A 115 -6.85 2.76 -8.70
C HIS A 115 -5.86 1.60 -8.91
N PRO A 116 -5.91 0.88 -10.06
CA PRO A 116 -4.92 -0.14 -10.37
C PRO A 116 -3.54 0.51 -10.55
N LYS A 117 -2.52 -0.07 -9.90
CA LYS A 117 -1.14 0.42 -9.95
C LYS A 117 -0.35 -0.38 -10.99
N LYS A 118 -0.42 0.05 -12.25
CA LYS A 118 0.27 -0.62 -13.37
C LYS A 118 1.74 -0.21 -13.40
N LEU A 119 2.62 -1.18 -13.62
CA LEU A 119 4.06 -0.98 -13.81
C LEU A 119 4.41 -1.05 -15.31
N LYS A 120 5.41 -0.29 -15.74
CA LYS A 120 5.95 -0.34 -17.13
C LYS A 120 6.61 -1.71 -17.31
N PRO A 121 6.49 -2.34 -18.49
CA PRO A 121 7.10 -3.64 -18.74
C PRO A 121 8.64 -3.62 -18.65
N SER A 122 9.28 -2.47 -18.93
CA SER A 122 10.73 -2.30 -18.78
C SER A 122 11.18 -2.31 -17.33
N LEU A 123 10.29 -2.14 -16.36
CA LEU A 123 10.64 -2.08 -14.94
C LEU A 123 10.37 -3.43 -14.28
N THR A 124 11.41 -4.25 -14.17
CA THR A 124 11.41 -5.47 -13.34
C THR A 124 12.31 -5.25 -12.11
N PRO A 125 12.03 -5.87 -10.96
CA PRO A 125 12.93 -5.79 -9.80
C PRO A 125 14.40 -6.05 -10.21
N GLY A 126 15.30 -5.17 -9.79
CA GLY A 126 16.71 -5.18 -10.19
C GLY A 126 17.08 -4.42 -11.46
N THR A 127 16.11 -3.91 -12.20
CA THR A 127 16.39 -3.06 -13.37
C THR A 127 17.10 -1.78 -12.94
N ILE A 128 18.16 -1.42 -13.66
CA ILE A 128 18.82 -0.13 -13.48
C ILE A 128 17.95 0.96 -14.12
N VAL A 129 17.83 2.07 -13.41
CA VAL A 129 16.90 3.14 -13.72
C VAL A 129 17.63 4.47 -13.71
N ILE A 130 17.42 5.25 -14.77
CA ILE A 130 17.95 6.61 -14.88
C ILE A 130 16.90 7.58 -14.35
N LEU A 131 17.29 8.38 -13.36
CA LEU A 131 16.41 9.36 -12.74
C LEU A 131 16.38 10.65 -13.56
N LEU A 132 15.19 11.11 -13.95
CA LEU A 132 15.05 12.32 -14.77
C LEU A 132 14.76 13.58 -13.95
N ALA A 133 14.10 13.43 -12.80
CA ALA A 133 13.61 14.56 -12.01
C ALA A 133 14.09 14.54 -10.55
N GLY A 134 14.17 15.73 -9.96
CA GLY A 134 14.55 15.96 -8.57
C GLY A 134 16.05 16.14 -8.37
N ARG A 135 16.49 16.10 -7.11
CA ARG A 135 17.89 16.36 -6.72
C ARG A 135 18.88 15.33 -7.26
N HIS A 136 18.41 14.11 -7.55
CA HIS A 136 19.22 13.01 -8.05
C HIS A 136 19.03 12.78 -9.56
N LYS A 137 18.61 13.81 -10.33
CA LYS A 137 18.50 13.73 -11.79
C LYS A 137 19.84 13.36 -12.44
N GLY A 138 19.79 12.59 -13.52
CA GLY A 138 20.95 12.01 -14.20
C GLY A 138 21.55 10.80 -13.49
N LYS A 139 21.30 10.59 -12.20
CA LYS A 139 21.89 9.43 -11.49
C LYS A 139 21.23 8.13 -11.94
N ARG A 140 22.05 7.08 -11.99
CA ARG A 140 21.59 5.70 -12.23
C ARG A 140 21.38 5.02 -10.89
N ALA A 141 20.24 4.38 -10.71
CA ALA A 141 19.88 3.72 -9.46
C ALA A 141 19.21 2.37 -9.76
N VAL A 142 19.00 1.57 -8.72
CA VAL A 142 18.47 0.21 -8.83
C VAL A 142 17.02 0.20 -8.37
N PHE A 143 16.13 -0.32 -9.21
CA PHE A 143 14.72 -0.49 -8.86
C PHE A 143 14.53 -1.73 -7.97
N LEU A 144 13.92 -1.54 -6.80
CA LEU A 144 13.73 -2.62 -5.81
C LEU A 144 12.33 -3.22 -5.90
N LYS A 145 11.30 -2.45 -5.51
CA LYS A 145 9.90 -2.88 -5.53
C LYS A 145 8.95 -1.72 -5.82
N GLN A 146 7.75 -2.04 -6.31
CA GLN A 146 6.66 -1.08 -6.39
C GLN A 146 5.93 -1.00 -5.04
N LEU A 147 5.66 0.20 -4.55
CA LEU A 147 4.91 0.43 -3.31
C LEU A 147 3.39 0.44 -3.56
N GLY A 148 2.59 0.33 -2.51
CA GLY A 148 1.12 0.32 -2.60
C GLY A 148 0.51 1.57 -3.24
N SER A 149 1.20 2.72 -3.16
CA SER A 149 0.82 3.94 -3.88
C SER A 149 1.06 3.88 -5.40
N GLY A 150 1.80 2.89 -5.89
CA GLY A 150 2.29 2.78 -7.26
C GLY A 150 3.63 3.47 -7.52
N LEU A 151 4.19 4.14 -6.51
CA LEU A 151 5.54 4.72 -6.59
C LEU A 151 6.59 3.61 -6.55
N LEU A 152 7.73 3.86 -7.19
CA LEU A 152 8.87 2.96 -7.20
C LEU A 152 9.73 3.20 -5.97
N LEU A 153 10.09 2.14 -5.26
CA LEU A 153 11.19 2.16 -4.30
C LEU A 153 12.50 1.90 -5.05
N ILE A 154 13.42 2.83 -4.95
CA ILE A 154 14.70 2.81 -5.65
C ILE A 154 15.80 3.01 -4.60
N THR A 155 16.93 2.33 -4.79
CA THR A 155 18.19 2.65 -4.09
C THR A 155 19.28 2.85 -5.12
N GLY A 156 20.05 3.93 -5.02
CA GLY A 156 21.36 3.98 -5.64
C GLY A 156 22.36 3.78 -4.52
N PRO A 157 23.11 2.67 -4.45
CA PRO A 157 23.93 2.36 -3.28
C PRO A 157 24.64 3.61 -2.77
N HIS A 158 24.29 4.08 -1.56
CA HIS A 158 24.51 5.48 -1.17
C HIS A 158 26.00 5.83 -1.17
N LYS A 159 26.85 4.84 -0.95
CA LYS A 159 28.32 4.94 -1.03
C LYS A 159 28.82 5.24 -2.45
N LEU A 160 28.12 4.78 -3.50
CA LEU A 160 28.54 4.95 -4.89
C LEU A 160 28.07 6.28 -5.49
N ASN A 161 26.78 6.58 -5.38
CA ASN A 161 26.18 7.71 -6.09
C ASN A 161 25.43 8.68 -5.18
N GLY A 162 25.39 8.44 -3.87
CA GLY A 162 24.72 9.31 -2.90
C GLY A 162 23.20 9.41 -3.09
N CYS A 163 22.55 8.45 -3.76
CA CYS A 163 21.09 8.41 -3.90
C CYS A 163 20.47 7.47 -2.86
N PRO A 164 19.95 7.96 -1.72
CA PRO A 164 19.39 7.09 -0.70
C PRO A 164 18.14 6.35 -1.19
N LEU A 165 17.65 5.41 -0.38
CA LEU A 165 16.34 4.80 -0.50
C LEU A 165 15.29 5.89 -0.66
N ARG A 166 14.67 5.91 -1.85
CA ARG A 166 13.78 6.99 -2.24
C ARG A 166 12.61 6.47 -3.05
N ARG A 167 11.46 7.10 -2.83
CA ARG A 167 10.28 6.90 -3.67
C ARG A 167 10.30 7.82 -4.86
N ILE A 168 10.08 7.27 -6.04
CA ILE A 168 10.05 8.02 -7.30
C ILE A 168 8.86 7.59 -8.14
N ASN A 169 8.27 8.54 -8.87
CA ASN A 169 7.21 8.22 -9.82
C ASN A 169 7.84 7.65 -11.10
N GLN A 170 7.28 6.54 -11.56
CA GLN A 170 7.64 5.83 -12.79
C GLN A 170 7.67 6.69 -14.06
N ILE A 171 6.96 7.83 -14.09
CA ILE A 171 7.01 8.77 -15.22
C ILE A 171 8.41 9.40 -15.34
N TYR A 172 9.06 9.70 -14.22
CA TYR A 172 10.36 10.40 -14.18
C TYR A 172 11.56 9.46 -14.21
N VAL A 173 11.37 8.27 -14.77
CA VAL A 173 12.35 7.20 -14.77
C VAL A 173 12.40 6.54 -16.14
N ILE A 174 13.62 6.37 -16.65
CA ILE A 174 13.91 5.50 -17.79
C ILE A 174 14.40 4.17 -17.23
N GLY A 175 13.70 3.08 -17.57
CA GLY A 175 14.17 1.73 -17.27
C GLY A 175 15.13 1.28 -18.36
N THR A 176 16.36 0.91 -17.99
CA THR A 176 17.35 0.40 -18.92
C THR A 176 17.18 -1.10 -19.14
N LYS A 177 17.85 -1.67 -20.15
CA LYS A 177 17.93 -3.12 -20.36
C LYS A 177 18.79 -3.83 -19.33
N THR A 178 19.73 -3.13 -18.72
CA THR A 178 20.62 -3.65 -17.68
C THR A 178 19.85 -4.01 -16.41
N LYS A 179 20.00 -5.26 -15.97
CA LYS A 179 19.32 -5.81 -14.78
C LYS A 179 20.33 -6.44 -13.85
N LEU A 180 20.16 -6.18 -12.57
CA LEU A 180 20.82 -6.88 -11.49
C LEU A 180 19.94 -8.01 -10.99
N ASN A 181 20.54 -9.15 -10.65
CA ASN A 181 19.82 -10.24 -10.00
C ASN A 181 19.63 -9.90 -8.52
N ILE A 182 18.39 -9.59 -8.14
CA ILE A 182 17.99 -9.14 -6.78
C ILE A 182 17.11 -10.19 -6.09
N LYS A 183 17.34 -11.48 -6.39
CA LYS A 183 16.55 -12.56 -5.76
C LYS A 183 16.87 -12.69 -4.27
N ASP A 184 18.13 -12.48 -3.90
CA ASP A 184 18.62 -12.68 -2.53
C ASP A 184 18.56 -11.41 -1.66
N VAL A 185 18.01 -10.31 -2.19
CA VAL A 185 17.90 -9.05 -1.46
C VAL A 185 16.53 -8.96 -0.82
N GLU A 186 16.49 -9.21 0.48
CA GLU A 186 15.28 -9.06 1.27
C GLU A 186 15.01 -7.59 1.56
N ILE A 187 13.85 -7.09 1.09
CA ILE A 187 13.44 -5.70 1.32
C ILE A 187 12.55 -5.68 2.56
N PRO A 188 12.94 -5.01 3.66
CA PRO A 188 12.15 -5.00 4.88
C PRO A 188 10.70 -4.50 4.67
N ASP A 189 9.75 -5.14 5.34
CA ASP A 189 8.32 -4.87 5.18
C ASP A 189 7.91 -3.49 5.71
N HIS A 190 8.66 -2.91 6.65
CA HIS A 190 8.37 -1.58 7.17
C HIS A 190 8.68 -0.46 6.17
N LEU A 191 9.40 -0.73 5.07
CA LEU A 191 9.70 0.21 3.99
C LEU A 191 8.47 0.47 3.08
N ASN A 192 7.45 1.08 3.66
CA ASN A 192 6.16 1.38 3.03
C ASN A 192 5.97 2.87 2.74
N ASP A 193 4.87 3.22 2.09
CA ASP A 193 4.54 4.61 1.74
C ASP A 193 4.45 5.56 2.96
N SER A 194 4.04 5.03 4.11
CA SER A 194 3.99 5.76 5.38
C SER A 194 5.39 6.10 5.90
N TYR A 195 6.35 5.18 5.77
CA TYR A 195 7.73 5.37 6.19
C TYR A 195 8.40 6.54 5.46
N PHE A 196 8.14 6.67 4.17
CA PHE A 196 8.70 7.73 3.33
C PHE A 196 7.83 9.00 3.27
N LYS A 197 6.74 9.09 4.05
CA LYS A 197 5.87 10.26 4.06
C LYS A 197 6.61 11.45 4.67
N ARG A 198 6.50 12.62 4.03
CA ARG A 198 7.09 13.85 4.57
C ARG A 198 6.35 14.25 5.86
N ILE A 199 7.11 14.48 6.92
CA ILE A 199 6.59 14.98 8.19
C ILE A 199 6.13 16.44 7.96
N LYS A 200 4.85 16.71 8.23
CA LYS A 200 4.30 18.06 8.20
C LYS A 200 4.46 18.67 9.59
N GLN A 201 5.04 19.86 9.67
CA GLN A 201 5.09 20.60 10.92
C GLN A 201 3.66 21.01 11.31
N LYS A 202 3.34 20.94 12.60
CA LYS A 202 2.06 21.42 13.11
C LYS A 202 1.96 22.92 12.82
N LYS A 203 0.78 23.36 12.37
CA LYS A 203 0.50 24.80 12.24
C LYS A 203 0.57 25.44 13.63
N ARG A 204 1.04 26.69 13.69
CA ARG A 204 1.05 27.46 14.94
C ARG A 204 -0.38 27.61 15.46
N ILE A 205 -0.52 27.65 16.78
CA ILE A 205 -1.81 27.84 17.47
C ILE A 205 -2.21 29.31 17.36
N ASN A 206 -1.26 30.24 17.53
CA ASN A 206 -1.48 31.68 17.40
C ASN A 206 -1.01 32.16 16.02
N PRO A 207 -1.90 32.71 15.18
CA PRO A 207 -1.54 33.20 13.84
C PRO A 207 -0.73 34.51 13.87
N GLU A 208 -0.82 35.29 14.95
CA GLU A 208 -0.20 36.62 15.09
C GLU A 208 1.23 36.63 15.65
N ALA A 209 1.75 35.48 16.08
CA ALA A 209 3.12 35.42 16.60
C ALA A 209 4.15 35.73 15.50
N ASP A 210 5.22 36.44 15.85
CA ASP A 210 6.23 36.92 14.89
C ASP A 210 6.75 35.83 13.95
N ILE A 211 6.64 36.11 12.65
CA ILE A 211 6.95 35.18 11.57
C ILE A 211 8.47 34.98 11.45
N PHE A 212 9.25 36.01 11.81
CA PHE A 212 10.69 36.07 11.61
C PHE A 212 11.52 35.41 12.72
N VAL A 213 10.95 35.15 13.89
CA VAL A 213 11.67 34.51 15.02
C VAL A 213 11.85 33.00 14.81
N THR A 214 10.95 32.32 14.08
CA THR A 214 11.09 30.86 13.91
C THR A 214 12.07 30.49 12.81
N LYS A 215 13.21 29.95 13.24
CA LYS A 215 14.16 29.27 12.37
C LYS A 215 13.47 28.08 11.67
N LYS A 216 13.51 28.05 10.33
CA LYS A 216 13.00 26.92 9.53
C LYS A 216 13.76 25.66 9.92
N LYS A 217 13.12 24.72 10.64
CA LYS A 217 13.75 23.45 11.03
C LYS A 217 14.12 22.65 9.77
N LYS A 218 15.42 22.51 9.50
CA LYS A 218 15.94 21.65 8.42
C LYS A 218 15.65 20.19 8.75
N TYR A 219 15.40 19.38 7.72
CA TYR A 219 15.17 17.96 7.90
C TYR A 219 16.48 17.27 8.31
N VAL A 220 16.45 16.56 9.44
CA VAL A 220 17.54 15.69 9.90
C VAL A 220 17.11 14.24 9.70
N VAL A 221 18.02 13.43 9.16
CA VAL A 221 17.78 12.02 8.89
C VAL A 221 17.77 11.25 10.21
N SER A 222 16.72 10.45 10.45
CA SER A 222 16.63 9.58 11.62
C SER A 222 17.67 8.46 11.58
N GLU A 223 18.09 7.99 12.76
CA GLU A 223 19.04 6.87 12.85
C GLU A 223 18.50 5.60 12.21
N GLN A 224 17.19 5.34 12.36
CA GLN A 224 16.53 4.22 11.70
C GLN A 224 16.75 4.23 10.18
N ARG A 225 16.62 5.39 9.54
CA ARG A 225 16.86 5.52 8.09
C ARG A 225 18.31 5.24 7.71
N LYS A 226 19.26 5.61 8.57
CA LYS A 226 20.68 5.31 8.34
C LYS A 226 20.94 3.80 8.46
N LYS A 227 20.33 3.13 9.43
CA LYS A 227 20.44 1.67 9.62
C LYS A 227 19.82 0.92 8.44
N ASP A 228 18.56 1.22 8.10
CA ASP A 228 17.86 0.60 6.97
C ASP A 228 18.61 0.79 5.65
N GLN A 229 19.18 1.99 5.42
CA GLN A 229 20.00 2.25 4.23
C GLN A 229 21.23 1.35 4.18
N LYS A 230 21.97 1.22 5.29
CA LYS A 230 23.17 0.38 5.34
C LYS A 230 22.84 -1.08 5.05
N THR A 231 21.76 -1.61 5.62
CA THR A 231 21.33 -3.00 5.44
C THR A 231 20.94 -3.29 4.00
N VAL A 232 20.12 -2.43 3.38
CA VAL A 232 19.71 -2.64 1.98
C VAL A 232 20.89 -2.44 1.03
N ASP A 233 21.73 -1.42 1.28
CA ASP A 233 22.89 -1.16 0.43
C ASP A 233 23.94 -2.26 0.52
N SER A 234 24.16 -2.88 1.69
CA SER A 234 25.10 -4.01 1.80
C SER A 234 24.64 -5.19 0.96
N MET A 235 23.35 -5.50 0.97
CA MET A 235 22.76 -6.56 0.15
C MET A 235 22.90 -6.26 -1.35
N VAL A 236 22.55 -5.03 -1.78
CA VAL A 236 22.64 -4.62 -3.19
C VAL A 236 24.10 -4.56 -3.67
N LEU A 237 25.02 -4.09 -2.84
CA LEU A 237 26.45 -4.06 -3.16
C LEU A 237 27.02 -5.48 -3.29
N ASN A 238 26.58 -6.42 -2.45
CA ASN A 238 26.97 -7.82 -2.57
C ASN A 238 26.43 -8.42 -3.89
N ALA A 239 25.17 -8.16 -4.24
CA ALA A 239 24.62 -8.57 -5.53
C ALA A 239 25.40 -8.00 -6.73
N ILE A 240 25.84 -6.73 -6.65
CA ILE A 240 26.70 -6.12 -7.68
C ILE A 240 28.07 -6.80 -7.73
N ARG A 241 28.67 -7.13 -6.58
CA ARG A 241 29.98 -7.81 -6.53
C ARG A 241 29.94 -9.24 -7.06
N SER A 242 28.83 -9.93 -6.88
CA SER A 242 28.61 -11.28 -7.40
C SER A 242 28.37 -11.32 -8.91
N SER A 243 28.00 -10.19 -9.53
CA SER A 243 27.83 -10.12 -10.99
C SER A 243 29.17 -10.18 -11.72
N GLU A 244 29.16 -10.79 -12.90
CA GLU A 244 30.34 -10.89 -13.79
C GLU A 244 30.86 -9.48 -14.16
N ASP A 245 29.94 -8.57 -14.45
CA ASP A 245 30.22 -7.18 -14.85
C ASP A 245 30.49 -6.22 -13.68
N LYS A 246 30.88 -6.73 -12.49
CA LYS A 246 31.01 -5.91 -11.27
C LYS A 246 31.78 -4.61 -11.49
N LYS A 247 32.93 -4.66 -12.18
CA LYS A 247 33.80 -3.49 -12.43
C LYS A 247 33.07 -2.42 -13.24
N TYR A 248 32.39 -2.83 -14.31
CA TYR A 248 31.62 -1.92 -15.16
C TYR A 248 30.40 -1.36 -14.44
N LEU A 249 29.69 -2.19 -13.66
CA LEU A 249 28.52 -1.77 -12.90
C LEU A 249 28.84 -0.73 -11.82
N PHE A 250 29.98 -0.85 -11.14
CA PHE A 250 30.45 0.17 -10.19
C PHE A 250 30.64 1.54 -10.86
N GLY A 251 31.34 1.59 -12.01
CA GLY A 251 31.53 2.83 -12.77
C GLY A 251 30.23 3.35 -13.40
N TYR A 252 29.37 2.45 -13.89
CA TYR A 252 28.09 2.79 -14.50
C TYR A 252 27.12 3.41 -13.49
N LEU A 253 27.01 2.84 -12.28
CA LEU A 253 26.14 3.38 -11.22
C LEU A 253 26.71 4.66 -10.58
N GLY A 254 28.04 4.81 -10.55
CA GLY A 254 28.72 6.01 -10.05
C GLY A 254 28.67 7.19 -11.02
N SER A 255 28.55 6.95 -12.33
CA SER A 255 28.49 8.01 -13.33
C SER A 255 27.06 8.56 -13.53
N ASN A 256 26.98 9.83 -13.94
CA ASN A 256 25.72 10.48 -14.28
C ASN A 256 25.41 10.33 -15.77
N PHE A 257 24.15 10.13 -16.08
CA PHE A 257 23.59 10.27 -17.42
C PHE A 257 23.35 11.74 -17.75
N GLY A 258 23.78 12.13 -18.94
CA GLY A 258 23.51 13.40 -19.58
C GLY A 258 23.68 13.25 -21.08
N LEU A 259 22.95 14.05 -21.84
CA LEU A 259 23.07 14.09 -23.30
C LEU A 259 24.18 15.05 -23.69
N ARG A 260 25.02 14.65 -24.64
CA ARG A 260 26.06 15.47 -25.27
C ARG A 260 25.62 15.92 -26.66
N LYS A 261 26.40 16.82 -27.27
CA LYS A 261 26.18 17.25 -28.65
C LYS A 261 26.26 16.02 -29.57
N GLY A 262 25.21 15.80 -30.37
CA GLY A 262 25.08 14.65 -31.27
C GLY A 262 24.20 13.51 -30.73
N ASP A 263 23.96 13.45 -29.41
CA ASP A 263 23.10 12.41 -28.84
C ASP A 263 21.63 12.65 -29.22
N CYS A 264 21.01 11.64 -29.84
CA CYS A 264 19.63 11.67 -30.30
C CYS A 264 18.78 10.66 -29.50
N PRO A 265 18.03 11.07 -28.46
CA PRO A 265 17.34 10.14 -27.56
C PRO A 265 16.36 9.19 -28.24
N HIS A 266 15.78 9.58 -29.38
CA HIS A 266 14.88 8.72 -30.17
C HIS A 266 15.61 7.56 -30.86
N LYS A 267 16.93 7.65 -31.06
CA LYS A 267 17.78 6.58 -31.60
C LYS A 267 18.47 5.77 -30.50
N MET A 268 18.50 6.28 -29.27
CA MET A 268 19.18 5.61 -28.16
C MET A 268 18.39 4.39 -27.69
N VAL A 269 19.11 3.31 -27.43
CA VAL A 269 18.57 2.11 -26.79
C VAL A 269 18.97 2.15 -25.33
N PHE A 270 17.96 2.33 -24.47
CA PHE A 270 18.13 2.30 -23.02
C PHE A 270 17.99 0.88 -22.49
#